data_AF-Q1JNA8-F1
#
_entry.id   AF-Q1JNA8-F1
#
_cell.length_a   1.000
_cell.length_b   1.000
_cell.length_c   1.000
_cell.angle_alpha   90.00
_cell.angle_beta   90.00
_cell.angle_gamma   90.00
#
_symmetry.space_group_name_H-M   'P 1'
#
loop_
_entity.id
_entity.type
_entity.pdbx_description
1 polymer ?
#
loop_
_entity_poly.entity_id
_entity_poly.type
_entity_poly.pdbx_seq_one_letter_code
_entity_poly.pdbx_strand_id
1 'polypeptide(L)'
;MAETKNKCGACHLMSEKIYEYKDENNWFIGKMTGHNLISGWGVKHTTIKKIDDLLDGIAATLDWENPKGYDVSVVRYQSPLSLITFIIDMINQETQREIKVIPHAGTILLMENAKLLAVYLPEGGVSTATFFATSEQGFGDTILIATRNEGKTKEFRNLFGQLGYRVENLNDYPELPEVAETGTTFEENARLKAETISRLTGKMVLADDSGLKVDALGGLPGVWSARFSGPDATDAKNNAKLLHELAMVFDQKKRSAQFHTTLVVAAPNKDSLVVEAEWPGYIATQPKGENGFGYDPVFIVGETGRHAAELEADQKNQLSHRGQAVRKLMEVFPAWQAKQS
;
A
#
# COMPACT_ATOMS: atom_id res chain seq x y z
N MET A 1 1.88 -15.90 8.81
CA MET A 1 2.87 -16.48 9.73
C MET A 1 2.83 -17.99 9.53
N ALA A 2 3.88 -18.59 8.97
CA ALA A 2 3.96 -20.05 8.81
C ALA A 2 4.63 -20.63 10.07
N GLU A 3 3.92 -21.49 10.79
CA GLU A 3 4.44 -22.16 11.98
C GLU A 3 5.13 -23.48 11.63
N THR A 4 6.34 -23.66 12.14
CA THR A 4 7.12 -24.89 12.07
C THR A 4 6.77 -25.84 13.23
N LYS A 5 6.41 -27.09 12.95
CA LYS A 5 6.41 -28.17 13.95
C LYS A 5 7.62 -29.07 13.73
N ASN A 6 8.56 -29.04 14.68
CA ASN A 6 9.70 -29.95 14.74
C ASN A 6 9.51 -30.94 15.90
N LYS A 7 9.50 -32.26 15.61
CA LYS A 7 9.95 -33.28 16.56
C LYS A 7 10.60 -34.47 15.85
N CYS A 8 11.89 -34.61 16.19
CA CYS A 8 12.67 -35.84 16.42
C CYS A 8 13.37 -36.53 15.23
N GLY A 9 14.71 -36.63 15.35
CA GLY A 9 15.41 -37.92 15.30
C GLY A 9 16.26 -38.26 14.07
N ALA A 10 17.38 -37.55 13.87
CA ALA A 10 18.58 -38.00 13.13
C ALA A 10 18.38 -38.61 11.71
N CYS A 11 18.28 -37.73 10.72
CA CYS A 11 18.91 -37.88 9.41
C CYS A 11 19.35 -36.48 8.98
N HIS A 12 20.63 -36.28 8.71
CA HIS A 12 21.09 -35.07 7.99
C HIS A 12 20.77 -35.27 6.50
N LEU A 13 19.49 -35.47 6.20
CA LEU A 13 18.92 -35.18 4.90
C LEU A 13 18.90 -33.65 4.87
N MET A 14 19.66 -33.02 3.97
CA MET A 14 19.37 -31.63 3.62
C MET A 14 17.89 -31.61 3.28
N SER A 15 17.08 -31.00 4.14
CA SER A 15 15.64 -30.97 3.93
C SER A 15 15.44 -30.20 2.64
N GLU A 16 15.07 -30.90 1.56
CA GLU A 16 14.66 -30.24 0.32
C GLU A 16 13.62 -29.20 0.73
N LYS A 17 13.89 -27.93 0.43
CA LYS A 17 12.98 -26.84 0.80
C LYS A 17 11.74 -27.01 -0.05
N ILE A 18 10.64 -27.38 0.61
CA ILE A 18 9.33 -27.50 -0.02
C ILE A 18 8.61 -26.16 0.15
N TYR A 19 8.05 -25.70 -0.95
CA TYR A 19 7.18 -24.53 -1.03
C TYR A 19 5.75 -25.02 -1.17
N GLU A 20 4.83 -24.36 -0.49
CA GLU A 20 3.41 -24.66 -0.60
C GLU A 20 2.63 -23.35 -0.70
N TYR A 21 1.68 -23.33 -1.62
CA TYR A 21 0.66 -22.30 -1.72
C TYR A 21 -0.71 -22.96 -1.70
N LYS A 22 -1.61 -22.49 -0.85
CA LYS A 22 -2.95 -23.05 -0.72
C LYS A 22 -3.97 -21.98 -0.37
N ASP A 23 -5.01 -21.88 -1.20
CA ASP A 23 -6.22 -21.10 -0.95
C ASP A 23 -7.47 -21.97 -1.21
N GLU A 24 -8.65 -21.37 -1.22
CA GLU A 24 -9.93 -22.08 -1.45
C GLU A 24 -10.00 -22.77 -2.82
N ASN A 25 -9.35 -22.19 -3.84
CA ASN A 25 -9.46 -22.55 -5.25
C ASN A 25 -8.16 -23.10 -5.86
N ASN A 26 -7.02 -22.95 -5.18
CA ASN A 26 -5.70 -23.30 -5.68
C ASN A 26 -4.89 -24.02 -4.61
N TRP A 27 -4.10 -25.00 -5.03
CA TRP A 27 -3.16 -25.70 -4.16
C TRP A 27 -1.99 -26.20 -4.97
N PHE A 28 -0.80 -25.67 -4.68
CA PHE A 28 0.46 -25.96 -5.36
C PHE A 28 1.51 -26.36 -4.32
N ILE A 29 2.32 -27.34 -4.69
CA ILE A 29 3.46 -27.78 -3.90
C ILE A 29 4.65 -27.77 -4.85
N GLY A 30 5.73 -27.12 -4.46
CA GLY A 30 6.89 -26.91 -5.32
C GLY A 30 8.19 -27.15 -4.60
N LYS A 31 9.22 -27.47 -5.36
CA LYS A 31 10.61 -27.50 -4.91
C LYS A 31 11.53 -27.05 -6.02
N MET A 32 12.71 -26.59 -5.65
CA MET A 32 13.73 -26.19 -6.61
C MET A 32 14.52 -27.43 -7.04
N THR A 33 14.76 -27.59 -8.34
CA THR A 33 15.41 -28.76 -8.94
C THR A 33 16.34 -28.35 -10.08
N GLY A 34 16.90 -29.31 -10.83
CA GLY A 34 17.73 -29.05 -12.00
C GLY A 34 16.99 -28.89 -13.32
N HIS A 35 15.67 -28.88 -13.32
CA HIS A 35 14.84 -28.80 -14.53
C HIS A 35 13.52 -28.10 -14.22
N ASN A 36 12.84 -27.61 -15.25
CA ASN A 36 11.49 -27.07 -15.09
C ASN A 36 10.49 -28.19 -15.34
N LEU A 37 9.58 -28.37 -14.39
CA LEU A 37 8.46 -29.29 -14.50
C LEU A 37 7.27 -28.72 -13.76
N ILE A 38 6.14 -28.67 -14.43
CA ILE A 38 4.84 -28.45 -13.81
C ILE A 38 4.00 -29.68 -14.13
N SER A 39 3.52 -30.35 -13.09
CA SER A 39 2.65 -31.52 -13.20
C SER A 39 1.35 -31.27 -12.43
N GLY A 40 0.24 -31.90 -12.80
CA GLY A 40 -1.02 -31.67 -12.10
C GLY A 40 -2.16 -32.57 -12.54
N TRP A 41 -3.11 -32.78 -11.64
CA TRP A 41 -4.31 -33.58 -11.90
C TRP A 41 -5.48 -32.66 -12.25
N GLY A 42 -6.14 -32.91 -13.38
CA GLY A 42 -7.33 -32.14 -13.80
C GLY A 42 -7.05 -30.77 -14.42
N VAL A 43 -5.79 -30.41 -14.66
CA VAL A 43 -5.39 -29.21 -15.40
C VAL A 43 -5.10 -29.58 -16.86
N LYS A 44 -5.55 -28.77 -17.81
CA LYS A 44 -5.25 -29.01 -19.23
C LYS A 44 -3.74 -28.93 -19.45
N HIS A 45 -3.18 -29.93 -20.14
CA HIS A 45 -1.77 -29.96 -20.50
C HIS A 45 -1.32 -28.71 -21.27
N THR A 46 -2.19 -28.14 -22.11
CA THR A 46 -1.92 -26.89 -22.85
C THR A 46 -1.71 -25.70 -21.94
N THR A 47 -2.48 -25.59 -20.86
CA THR A 47 -2.36 -24.52 -19.86
C THR A 47 -1.03 -24.62 -19.11
N ILE A 48 -0.70 -25.82 -18.65
CA ILE A 48 0.57 -26.10 -17.97
C ILE A 48 1.75 -25.75 -18.89
N LYS A 49 1.74 -26.29 -20.11
CA LYS A 49 2.82 -26.06 -21.09
C LYS A 49 3.01 -24.57 -21.38
N LYS A 50 1.92 -23.80 -21.48
CA LYS A 50 2.00 -22.34 -21.74
C LYS A 50 2.70 -21.58 -20.61
N ILE A 51 2.47 -21.97 -19.36
CA ILE A 51 3.13 -21.35 -18.20
C ILE A 51 4.59 -21.79 -18.16
N ASP A 52 4.88 -23.05 -18.46
CA ASP A 52 6.24 -23.57 -18.51
C ASP A 52 7.07 -22.87 -19.61
N ASP A 53 6.55 -22.80 -20.84
CA ASP A 53 7.17 -22.10 -21.97
C ASP A 53 7.46 -20.60 -21.64
N LEU A 54 6.58 -19.95 -20.87
CA LEU A 54 6.75 -18.57 -20.42
C LEU A 54 7.92 -18.43 -19.45
N LEU A 55 8.03 -19.37 -18.50
CA LEU A 55 8.96 -19.31 -17.38
C LEU A 55 10.34 -19.90 -17.73
N ASP A 56 10.41 -20.76 -18.73
CA ASP A 56 11.67 -21.28 -19.28
C ASP A 56 12.64 -20.15 -19.64
N GLY A 57 12.16 -19.09 -20.30
CA GLY A 57 12.96 -17.92 -20.65
C GLY A 57 13.47 -17.12 -19.43
N ILE A 58 12.84 -17.29 -18.27
CA ILE A 58 13.20 -16.62 -17.02
C ILE A 58 14.16 -17.47 -16.19
N ALA A 59 13.99 -18.79 -16.22
CA ALA A 59 14.83 -19.76 -15.51
C ALA A 59 16.13 -20.11 -16.27
N ALA A 60 16.16 -19.98 -17.60
CA ALA A 60 17.31 -20.36 -18.44
C ALA A 60 18.60 -19.55 -18.21
N THR A 61 18.58 -18.51 -17.38
CA THR A 61 19.78 -17.77 -16.94
C THR A 61 20.51 -18.41 -15.75
N LEU A 62 20.10 -19.62 -15.34
CA LEU A 62 20.62 -20.27 -14.13
C LEU A 62 21.67 -21.30 -14.53
N ASP A 63 22.92 -20.85 -14.39
CA ASP A 63 24.18 -21.61 -14.29
C ASP A 63 24.14 -23.08 -14.74
N TRP A 64 24.82 -23.39 -15.85
CA TRP A 64 24.90 -24.75 -16.39
C TRP A 64 25.56 -25.75 -15.43
N GLU A 65 26.38 -25.27 -14.47
CA GLU A 65 26.99 -26.12 -13.44
C GLU A 65 26.01 -26.47 -12.31
N ASN A 66 24.98 -25.65 -12.10
CA ASN A 66 23.99 -25.83 -11.04
C ASN A 66 22.61 -25.30 -11.47
N PRO A 67 21.92 -26.00 -12.39
CA PRO A 67 20.63 -25.54 -12.90
C PRO A 67 19.64 -25.39 -11.75
N LYS A 68 19.02 -24.21 -11.66
CA LYS A 68 18.00 -23.88 -10.65
C LYS A 68 16.62 -23.79 -11.31
N GLY A 69 16.11 -24.93 -11.76
CA GLY A 69 14.73 -25.08 -12.18
C GLY A 69 13.77 -25.29 -11.01
N TYR A 70 12.53 -25.63 -11.33
CA TYR A 70 11.48 -25.91 -10.36
C TYR A 70 10.72 -27.19 -10.74
N ASP A 71 10.29 -27.95 -9.74
CA ASP A 71 9.32 -29.03 -9.89
C ASP A 71 8.09 -28.65 -9.07
N VAL A 72 6.97 -28.39 -9.75
CA VAL A 72 5.71 -27.98 -9.15
C VAL A 72 4.60 -28.98 -9.44
N SER A 73 4.03 -29.51 -8.37
CA SER A 73 2.82 -30.33 -8.37
C SER A 73 1.60 -29.45 -8.09
N VAL A 74 0.69 -29.41 -9.07
CA VAL A 74 -0.58 -28.69 -9.02
C VAL A 74 -1.67 -29.65 -8.55
N VAL A 75 -2.07 -29.49 -7.29
CA VAL A 75 -3.10 -30.31 -6.64
C VAL A 75 -4.50 -29.78 -6.92
N ARG A 76 -4.66 -28.45 -6.98
CA ARG A 76 -5.89 -27.76 -7.38
C ARG A 76 -5.54 -26.49 -8.14
N TYR A 77 -6.27 -26.21 -9.22
CA TYR A 77 -5.99 -25.09 -10.11
C TYR A 77 -7.25 -24.37 -10.54
N GLN A 78 -7.26 -23.06 -10.32
CA GLN A 78 -8.27 -22.15 -10.85
C GLN A 78 -7.64 -20.89 -11.46
N SER A 79 -6.40 -20.54 -11.07
CA SER A 79 -5.78 -19.26 -11.38
C SER A 79 -4.35 -19.40 -11.94
N PRO A 80 -4.08 -18.96 -13.20
CA PRO A 80 -2.72 -18.89 -13.72
C PRO A 80 -1.86 -17.89 -12.95
N LEU A 81 -2.46 -16.80 -12.46
CA LEU A 81 -1.76 -15.79 -11.66
C LEU A 81 -1.17 -16.40 -10.39
N SER A 82 -1.96 -17.16 -9.64
CA SER A 82 -1.50 -17.76 -8.39
C SER A 82 -0.35 -18.74 -8.63
N LEU A 83 -0.40 -19.53 -9.70
CA LEU A 83 0.66 -20.49 -10.06
C LEU A 83 1.94 -19.78 -10.51
N ILE A 84 1.83 -18.75 -11.37
CA ILE A 84 2.98 -17.97 -11.83
C ILE A 84 3.63 -17.22 -10.66
N THR A 85 2.85 -16.56 -9.81
CA THR A 85 3.35 -15.88 -8.60
C THR A 85 4.09 -16.87 -7.70
N PHE A 86 3.51 -18.04 -7.45
CA PHE A 86 4.15 -19.07 -6.63
C PHE A 86 5.52 -19.49 -7.17
N ILE A 87 5.63 -19.77 -8.47
CA ILE A 87 6.91 -20.17 -9.09
C ILE A 87 7.92 -19.00 -9.08
N ILE A 88 7.49 -17.78 -9.38
CA ILE A 88 8.37 -16.61 -9.35
C ILE A 88 8.88 -16.31 -7.94
N ASP A 89 8.05 -16.48 -6.91
CA ASP A 89 8.48 -16.34 -5.52
C ASP A 89 9.54 -17.40 -5.14
N MET A 90 9.39 -18.64 -5.61
CA MET A 90 10.41 -19.68 -5.45
C MET A 90 11.74 -19.27 -6.10
N ILE A 91 11.69 -18.80 -7.35
CA ILE A 91 12.85 -18.34 -8.11
C ILE A 91 13.52 -17.16 -7.42
N ASN A 92 12.78 -16.11 -7.06
CA ASN A 92 13.32 -14.91 -6.40
C ASN A 92 14.05 -15.28 -5.11
N GLN A 93 13.48 -16.18 -4.30
CA GLN A 93 14.11 -16.60 -3.04
C GLN A 93 15.43 -17.35 -3.23
N GLU A 94 15.54 -18.25 -4.21
CA GLU A 94 16.76 -19.04 -4.41
C GLU A 94 17.81 -18.36 -5.29
N THR A 95 17.41 -17.38 -6.09
CA THR A 95 18.28 -16.73 -7.06
C THR A 95 18.63 -15.29 -6.68
N GLN A 96 18.00 -14.75 -5.63
CA GLN A 96 18.12 -13.35 -5.20
C GLN A 96 17.74 -12.34 -6.29
N ARG A 97 16.87 -12.74 -7.21
CA ARG A 97 16.26 -11.85 -8.21
C ARG A 97 15.05 -11.12 -7.61
N GLU A 98 14.64 -10.03 -8.28
CA GLU A 98 13.50 -9.21 -7.89
C GLU A 98 12.46 -9.14 -9.03
N ILE A 99 12.03 -10.29 -9.52
CA ILE A 99 11.03 -10.37 -10.57
C ILE A 99 9.65 -10.09 -9.96
N LYS A 100 8.97 -9.07 -10.48
CA LYS A 100 7.61 -8.68 -10.10
C LYS A 100 6.60 -9.33 -11.03
N VAL A 101 5.52 -9.86 -10.45
CA VAL A 101 4.36 -10.41 -11.17
C VAL A 101 3.21 -9.40 -11.07
N ILE A 102 2.80 -8.82 -12.20
CA ILE A 102 1.81 -7.73 -12.24
C ILE A 102 0.64 -8.14 -13.14
N PRO A 103 -0.58 -8.32 -12.59
CA PRO A 103 -1.78 -8.48 -13.41
C PRO A 103 -2.07 -7.19 -14.19
N HIS A 104 -2.37 -7.30 -15.48
CA HIS A 104 -2.71 -6.14 -16.31
C HIS A 104 -3.69 -6.52 -17.43
N ALA A 105 -4.87 -5.93 -17.46
CA ALA A 105 -5.84 -6.10 -18.56
C ALA A 105 -6.13 -7.57 -18.96
N GLY A 106 -6.25 -8.48 -17.97
CA GLY A 106 -6.46 -9.91 -18.21
C GLY A 106 -5.20 -10.70 -18.60
N THR A 107 -4.04 -10.06 -18.54
CA THR A 107 -2.70 -10.64 -18.75
C THR A 107 -1.88 -10.62 -17.46
N ILE A 108 -0.71 -11.24 -17.47
CA ILE A 108 0.24 -11.17 -16.36
C ILE A 108 1.59 -10.72 -16.93
N LEU A 109 2.12 -9.63 -16.39
CA LEU A 109 3.41 -9.04 -16.77
C LEU A 109 4.47 -9.48 -15.77
N LEU A 110 5.61 -9.97 -16.27
CA LEU A 110 6.78 -10.30 -15.47
C LEU A 110 7.83 -9.22 -15.70
N MET A 111 8.22 -8.50 -14.66
CA MET A 111 9.10 -7.34 -14.75
C MET A 111 10.27 -7.39 -13.78
N GLU A 112 11.44 -6.93 -14.18
CA GLU A 112 12.62 -6.81 -13.31
C GLU A 112 13.42 -5.58 -13.74
N ASN A 113 13.87 -4.74 -12.79
CA ASN A 113 14.66 -3.54 -13.09
C ASN A 113 14.06 -2.63 -14.19
N ALA A 114 12.74 -2.39 -14.11
CA ALA A 114 11.94 -1.65 -15.09
C ALA A 114 11.94 -2.23 -16.53
N LYS A 115 12.38 -3.47 -16.71
CA LYS A 115 12.29 -4.20 -17.98
C LYS A 115 11.14 -5.19 -17.92
N LEU A 116 10.34 -5.23 -18.97
CA LEU A 116 9.36 -6.28 -19.19
C LEU A 116 10.10 -7.53 -19.68
N LEU A 117 10.09 -8.58 -18.86
CA LEU A 117 10.74 -9.85 -19.17
C LEU A 117 9.83 -10.77 -19.98
N ALA A 118 8.55 -10.87 -19.58
CA ALA A 118 7.59 -11.74 -20.25
C ALA A 118 6.14 -11.27 -20.03
N VAL A 119 5.24 -11.72 -20.90
CA VAL A 119 3.80 -11.48 -20.79
C VAL A 119 3.05 -12.79 -20.97
N TYR A 120 2.30 -13.20 -19.96
CA TYR A 120 1.33 -14.29 -20.09
C TYR A 120 0.04 -13.77 -20.71
N LEU A 121 -0.36 -14.36 -21.84
CA LEU A 121 -1.64 -14.09 -22.49
C LEU A 121 -2.62 -15.25 -22.24
N PRO A 122 -3.94 -15.04 -22.14
CA PRO A 122 -4.94 -16.11 -22.17
C PRO A 122 -5.03 -16.77 -23.57
N GLU A 123 -5.72 -17.91 -23.71
CA GLU A 123 -5.81 -18.69 -24.98
C GLU A 123 -6.44 -17.90 -26.14
N GLY A 124 -7.31 -16.93 -25.87
CA GLY A 124 -7.90 -16.03 -26.88
C GLY A 124 -7.13 -14.73 -27.13
N GLY A 125 -5.98 -14.54 -26.47
CA GLY A 125 -5.35 -13.23 -26.37
C GLY A 125 -6.20 -12.23 -25.59
N VAL A 126 -5.79 -10.97 -25.61
CA VAL A 126 -6.57 -9.85 -25.04
C VAL A 126 -6.74 -8.79 -26.12
N SER A 127 -7.80 -8.00 -26.00
CA SER A 127 -7.97 -6.82 -26.86
C SER A 127 -6.76 -5.91 -26.71
N THR A 128 -6.13 -5.54 -27.83
CA THR A 128 -5.04 -4.54 -27.82
C THR A 128 -5.54 -3.21 -27.29
N ALA A 129 -6.79 -2.84 -27.62
CA ALA A 129 -7.41 -1.66 -27.04
C ALA A 129 -7.58 -1.78 -25.53
N THR A 130 -7.83 -2.96 -24.94
CA THR A 130 -7.94 -3.15 -23.48
C THR A 130 -6.57 -3.30 -22.80
N PHE A 131 -5.61 -3.92 -23.48
CA PHE A 131 -4.24 -4.12 -23.00
C PHE A 131 -3.43 -2.82 -23.01
N PHE A 132 -3.62 -2.02 -24.05
CA PHE A 132 -3.08 -0.66 -24.15
C PHE A 132 -4.07 0.41 -23.69
N ALA A 133 -5.31 0.03 -23.36
CA ALA A 133 -6.20 0.95 -22.65
C ALA A 133 -5.55 1.22 -21.31
N THR A 134 -5.29 2.49 -21.07
CA THR A 134 -5.60 3.08 -19.77
C THR A 134 -7.07 2.76 -19.44
N SER A 135 -7.24 1.64 -18.73
CA SER A 135 -8.44 1.05 -18.10
C SER A 135 -9.81 1.71 -18.36
N GLU A 136 -10.67 1.00 -19.09
CA GLU A 136 -12.13 1.11 -18.97
C GLU A 136 -12.68 -0.25 -18.50
N GLN A 137 -13.31 -0.27 -17.30
CA GLN A 137 -13.89 -1.43 -16.56
C GLN A 137 -12.99 -2.30 -15.67
N GLY A 138 -12.04 -1.68 -14.97
CA GLY A 138 -11.50 -2.16 -13.69
C GLY A 138 -11.14 -0.94 -12.86
N PHE A 139 -11.86 -0.66 -11.77
CA PHE A 139 -11.74 0.56 -10.95
C PHE A 139 -11.64 1.90 -11.71
N GLY A 140 -12.00 1.97 -13.00
CA GLY A 140 -11.59 3.10 -13.85
C GLY A 140 -10.07 3.34 -13.84
N ASP A 141 -9.62 4.26 -14.68
CA ASP A 141 -8.30 4.87 -14.53
C ASP A 141 -8.30 5.94 -13.43
N THR A 142 -9.36 6.06 -12.63
CA THR A 142 -9.64 7.28 -11.88
C THR A 142 -9.88 7.02 -10.39
N ILE A 143 -9.19 7.78 -9.54
CA ILE A 143 -9.40 7.83 -8.09
C ILE A 143 -9.88 9.21 -7.67
N LEU A 144 -10.96 9.26 -6.90
CA LEU A 144 -11.48 10.50 -6.32
C LEU A 144 -10.87 10.72 -4.93
N ILE A 145 -10.27 11.88 -4.69
CA ILE A 145 -9.76 12.23 -3.36
C ILE A 145 -10.87 12.91 -2.58
N ALA A 146 -11.32 12.28 -1.48
CA ALA A 146 -12.37 12.81 -0.59
C ALA A 146 -11.85 13.93 0.32
N THR A 147 -11.27 14.97 -0.26
CA THR A 147 -10.86 16.19 0.42
C THR A 147 -11.15 17.41 -0.44
N ARG A 148 -11.61 18.49 0.19
CA ARG A 148 -11.75 19.81 -0.47
C ARG A 148 -10.46 20.63 -0.41
N ASN A 149 -9.40 20.12 0.22
CA ASN A 149 -8.11 20.79 0.32
C ASN A 149 -7.27 20.54 -0.94
N GLU A 150 -7.16 21.56 -1.79
CA GLU A 150 -6.37 21.50 -3.04
C GLU A 150 -4.90 21.10 -2.85
N GLY A 151 -4.29 21.49 -1.73
CA GLY A 151 -2.91 21.10 -1.40
C GLY A 151 -2.77 19.59 -1.26
N LYS A 152 -3.68 18.96 -0.49
CA LYS A 152 -3.74 17.50 -0.34
C LYS A 152 -4.02 16.82 -1.68
N THR A 153 -4.97 17.33 -2.47
CA THR A 153 -5.29 16.74 -3.78
C THR A 153 -4.09 16.78 -4.72
N LYS A 154 -3.31 17.86 -4.73
CA LYS A 154 -2.10 17.98 -5.55
C LYS A 154 -1.03 16.94 -5.16
N GLU A 155 -0.84 16.70 -3.86
CA GLU A 155 0.08 15.66 -3.36
C GLU A 155 -0.34 14.27 -3.88
N PHE A 156 -1.61 13.88 -3.71
CA PHE A 156 -2.11 12.59 -4.17
C PHE A 156 -2.08 12.45 -5.69
N ARG A 157 -2.32 13.53 -6.43
CA ARG A 157 -2.24 13.53 -7.91
C ARG A 157 -0.88 13.10 -8.42
N ASN A 158 0.19 13.61 -7.82
CA ASN A 158 1.55 13.23 -8.22
C ASN A 158 1.85 11.75 -7.95
N LEU A 159 1.29 11.20 -6.89
CA LEU A 159 1.55 9.82 -6.44
C LEU A 159 0.80 8.79 -7.28
N PHE A 160 -0.52 8.97 -7.41
CA PHE A 160 -1.38 8.07 -8.17
C PHE A 160 -1.14 8.19 -9.68
N GLY A 161 -0.70 9.36 -10.16
CA GLY A 161 -0.26 9.53 -11.54
C GLY A 161 0.90 8.61 -11.93
N GLN A 162 1.82 8.28 -10.99
CA GLN A 162 2.91 7.32 -11.24
C GLN A 162 2.42 5.88 -11.40
N LEU A 163 1.24 5.57 -10.85
CA LEU A 163 0.56 4.27 -11.01
C LEU A 163 -0.36 4.23 -12.23
N GLY A 164 -0.43 5.32 -13.02
CA GLY A 164 -1.31 5.43 -14.17
C GLY A 164 -2.75 5.81 -13.82
N TYR A 165 -3.03 6.32 -12.62
CA TYR A 165 -4.35 6.81 -12.24
C TYR A 165 -4.49 8.32 -12.48
N ARG A 166 -5.61 8.69 -13.11
CA ARG A 166 -6.20 10.02 -13.08
C ARG A 166 -6.76 10.31 -11.68
N VAL A 167 -6.48 11.50 -11.18
CA VAL A 167 -6.98 11.93 -9.86
C VAL A 167 -8.05 12.99 -10.02
N GLU A 168 -9.26 12.65 -9.60
CA GLU A 168 -10.40 13.55 -9.49
C GLU A 168 -10.44 14.27 -8.15
N ASN A 169 -11.00 15.48 -8.16
CA ASN A 169 -11.07 16.33 -7.00
C ASN A 169 -12.51 16.37 -6.47
N LEU A 170 -12.69 16.28 -5.15
CA LEU A 170 -14.03 16.43 -4.54
C LEU A 170 -14.66 17.80 -4.83
N ASN A 171 -13.85 18.83 -5.10
CA ASN A 171 -14.33 20.14 -5.50
C ASN A 171 -15.06 20.14 -6.85
N ASP A 172 -14.87 19.12 -7.69
CA ASP A 172 -15.61 18.93 -8.95
C ASP A 172 -17.04 18.40 -8.72
N TYR A 173 -17.39 18.06 -7.47
CA TYR A 173 -18.69 17.51 -7.04
C TYR A 173 -19.34 18.38 -5.95
N PRO A 174 -19.77 19.61 -6.29
CA PRO A 174 -20.36 20.55 -5.32
C PRO A 174 -21.68 20.04 -4.72
N GLU A 175 -22.36 19.12 -5.38
CA GLU A 175 -23.62 18.50 -4.94
C GLU A 175 -23.43 17.44 -3.85
N LEU A 176 -22.21 16.92 -3.66
CA LEU A 176 -21.95 15.91 -2.64
C LEU A 176 -22.00 16.55 -1.24
N PRO A 177 -22.71 15.92 -0.28
CA PRO A 177 -22.80 16.43 1.07
C PRO A 177 -21.45 16.38 1.77
N GLU A 178 -21.24 17.30 2.71
CA GLU A 178 -20.13 17.19 3.63
C GLU A 178 -20.34 15.99 4.57
N VAL A 179 -19.35 15.11 4.64
CA VAL A 179 -19.43 13.92 5.47
C VAL A 179 -19.03 14.30 6.90
N ALA A 180 -19.96 14.20 7.83
CA ALA A 180 -19.70 14.50 9.23
C ALA A 180 -18.70 13.51 9.84
N GLU A 181 -17.60 14.01 10.41
CA GLU A 181 -16.57 13.23 11.11
C GLU A 181 -17.01 12.91 12.53
N THR A 182 -17.84 11.87 12.70
CA THR A 182 -18.37 11.45 14.00
C THR A 182 -17.57 10.32 14.66
N GLY A 183 -16.49 9.88 14.02
CA GLY A 183 -15.61 8.83 14.53
C GLY A 183 -14.79 9.30 15.72
N THR A 184 -14.41 8.34 16.56
CA THR A 184 -13.52 8.52 17.72
C THR A 184 -12.07 8.21 17.39
N THR A 185 -11.81 7.59 16.24
CA THR A 185 -10.47 7.28 15.71
C THR A 185 -10.27 7.86 14.31
N PHE A 186 -9.01 7.99 13.90
CA PHE A 186 -8.66 8.44 12.54
C PHE A 186 -9.15 7.47 11.46
N GLU A 187 -9.08 6.15 11.71
CA GLU A 187 -9.60 5.14 10.80
C GLU A 187 -11.12 5.26 10.61
N GLU A 188 -11.88 5.42 11.69
CA GLU A 188 -13.34 5.58 11.62
C GLU A 188 -13.73 6.79 10.75
N ASN A 189 -13.07 7.93 10.94
CA ASN A 189 -13.32 9.14 10.15
C ASN A 189 -12.92 8.96 8.68
N ALA A 190 -11.74 8.38 8.43
CA ALA A 190 -11.27 8.15 7.07
C ALA A 190 -12.17 7.15 6.31
N ARG A 191 -12.61 6.07 6.96
CA ARG A 191 -13.58 5.12 6.39
C ARG A 191 -14.91 5.79 6.11
N LEU A 192 -15.45 6.52 7.09
CA LEU A 192 -16.73 7.20 6.93
C LEU A 192 -16.72 8.14 5.72
N LYS A 193 -15.63 8.89 5.51
CA LYS A 193 -15.42 9.72 4.32
C LYS A 193 -15.31 8.88 3.05
N ALA A 194 -14.38 7.92 2.99
CA ALA A 194 -14.09 7.15 1.78
C ALA A 194 -15.31 6.32 1.33
N GLU A 195 -15.90 5.56 2.23
CA GLU A 195 -17.00 4.63 1.95
C GLU A 195 -18.30 5.37 1.60
N THR A 196 -18.57 6.50 2.26
CA THR A 196 -19.76 7.32 1.95
C THR A 196 -19.65 7.92 0.55
N ILE A 197 -18.52 8.56 0.23
CA ILE A 197 -18.34 9.19 -1.09
C ILE A 197 -18.28 8.12 -2.18
N SER A 198 -17.62 6.98 -1.92
CA SER A 198 -17.58 5.83 -2.84
C SER A 198 -18.98 5.32 -3.16
N ARG A 199 -19.83 5.16 -2.15
CA ARG A 199 -21.23 4.75 -2.33
C ARG A 199 -22.06 5.77 -3.11
N LEU A 200 -21.86 7.06 -2.89
CA LEU A 200 -22.62 8.11 -3.56
C LEU A 200 -22.21 8.29 -5.03
N THR A 201 -20.92 8.10 -5.33
CA THR A 201 -20.36 8.36 -6.67
C THR A 201 -20.20 7.10 -7.52
N GLY A 202 -20.19 5.92 -6.89
CA GLY A 202 -19.83 4.67 -7.56
C GLY A 202 -18.33 4.58 -7.92
N LYS A 203 -17.48 5.44 -7.36
CA LYS A 203 -16.06 5.56 -7.72
C LYS A 203 -15.14 4.97 -6.66
N MET A 204 -13.91 4.64 -7.07
CA MET A 204 -12.84 4.40 -6.10
C MET A 204 -12.45 5.73 -5.46
N VAL A 205 -12.43 5.74 -4.13
CA VAL A 205 -12.21 6.93 -3.34
C VAL A 205 -11.06 6.72 -2.38
N LEU A 206 -10.15 7.70 -2.31
CA LEU A 206 -9.18 7.82 -1.23
C LEU A 206 -9.65 8.88 -0.25
N ALA A 207 -9.71 8.55 1.03
CA ALA A 207 -9.82 9.53 2.10
C ALA A 207 -8.59 9.49 3.02
N ASP A 208 -8.32 10.63 3.64
CA ASP A 208 -7.26 10.84 4.62
C ASP A 208 -7.88 11.44 5.89
N ASP A 209 -7.50 10.91 7.04
CA ASP A 209 -7.69 11.57 8.33
C ASP A 209 -6.35 11.67 9.05
N SER A 210 -5.95 12.89 9.39
CA SER A 210 -4.67 13.17 10.02
C SER A 210 -4.84 14.00 11.28
N GLY A 211 -3.94 13.83 12.23
CA GLY A 211 -3.89 14.68 13.41
C GLY A 211 -2.60 14.53 14.20
N LEU A 212 -2.48 15.37 15.23
CA LEU A 212 -1.41 15.34 16.20
C LEU A 212 -1.90 14.63 17.47
N LYS A 213 -1.16 13.63 17.94
CA LYS A 213 -1.35 13.01 19.25
C LYS A 213 -0.22 13.46 20.16
N VAL A 214 -0.55 13.90 21.38
CA VAL A 214 0.44 14.30 22.39
C VAL A 214 0.27 13.45 23.63
N ASP A 215 1.33 12.77 24.05
CA ASP A 215 1.24 11.75 25.10
C ASP A 215 0.86 12.37 26.45
N ALA A 216 1.41 13.54 26.78
CA ALA A 216 1.07 14.27 28.01
C ALA A 216 -0.40 14.70 28.10
N LEU A 217 -1.09 14.78 26.95
CA LEU A 217 -2.52 15.13 26.87
C LEU A 217 -3.40 13.90 26.60
N GLY A 218 -2.88 12.69 26.84
CA GLY A 218 -3.62 11.45 26.60
C GLY A 218 -3.99 11.23 25.13
N GLY A 219 -3.17 11.74 24.20
CA GLY A 219 -3.41 11.63 22.76
C GLY A 219 -4.19 12.80 22.15
N LEU A 220 -4.62 13.79 22.94
CA LEU A 220 -5.16 15.04 22.39
C LEU A 220 -4.08 15.86 21.70
N PRO A 221 -4.39 16.68 20.66
CA PRO A 221 -5.72 16.92 20.09
C PRO A 221 -6.40 15.73 19.39
N GLY A 222 -5.63 14.76 18.87
CA GLY A 222 -6.15 13.57 18.21
C GLY A 222 -7.03 13.91 16.99
N VAL A 223 -8.18 13.25 16.86
CA VAL A 223 -9.18 13.51 15.81
C VAL A 223 -9.74 14.95 15.83
N TRP A 224 -9.55 15.68 16.94
CA TRP A 224 -9.96 17.08 17.07
C TRP A 224 -8.91 18.07 16.58
N SER A 225 -7.81 17.62 15.98
CA SER A 225 -6.66 18.44 15.59
C SER A 225 -7.02 19.70 14.80
N ALA A 226 -7.94 19.62 13.83
CA ALA A 226 -8.33 20.78 13.03
C ALA A 226 -9.16 21.82 13.82
N ARG A 227 -9.88 21.37 14.84
CA ARG A 227 -10.85 22.14 15.62
C ARG A 227 -10.50 22.19 17.12
N PHE A 228 -9.21 22.06 17.43
CA PHE A 228 -8.76 21.93 18.81
C PHE A 228 -9.10 23.16 19.64
N SER A 229 -9.02 24.35 19.06
CA SER A 229 -9.42 25.61 19.68
C SER A 229 -10.91 25.96 19.51
N GLY A 230 -11.76 25.01 19.10
CA GLY A 230 -13.22 25.20 18.96
C GLY A 230 -13.67 25.58 17.54
N PRO A 231 -14.90 26.11 17.38
CA PRO A 231 -15.53 26.36 16.08
C PRO A 231 -14.76 27.33 15.17
N ASP A 232 -14.17 28.39 15.72
CA ASP A 232 -13.40 29.39 14.96
C ASP A 232 -11.90 29.07 14.94
N ALA A 233 -11.56 27.78 14.86
CA ALA A 233 -10.18 27.33 14.92
C ALA A 233 -9.36 27.83 13.73
N THR A 234 -8.13 28.21 14.02
CA THR A 234 -7.09 28.51 13.04
C THR A 234 -5.81 27.83 13.49
N ASP A 235 -4.87 27.60 12.60
CA ASP A 235 -3.57 27.00 12.95
C ASP A 235 -2.89 27.75 14.11
N ALA A 236 -2.92 29.08 14.10
CA ALA A 236 -2.38 29.91 15.17
C ALA A 236 -3.12 29.70 16.52
N LYS A 237 -4.45 29.65 16.51
CA LYS A 237 -5.24 29.42 17.74
C LYS A 237 -5.06 28.00 18.28
N ASN A 238 -4.99 27.01 17.39
CA ASN A 238 -4.72 25.62 17.71
C ASN A 238 -3.33 25.46 18.34
N ASN A 239 -2.31 26.08 17.75
CA ASN A 239 -0.95 26.09 18.30
C ASN A 239 -0.89 26.80 19.65
N ALA A 240 -1.53 27.96 19.79
CA ALA A 240 -1.58 28.69 21.06
C ALA A 240 -2.26 27.88 22.16
N LYS A 241 -3.38 27.23 21.86
CA LYS A 241 -4.06 26.34 22.81
C LYS A 241 -3.17 25.16 23.18
N LEU A 242 -2.54 24.49 22.21
CA LEU A 242 -1.65 23.36 22.49
C LEU A 242 -0.48 23.75 23.41
N LEU A 243 0.15 24.89 23.14
CA LEU A 243 1.23 25.40 23.99
C LEU A 243 0.73 25.77 25.39
N HIS A 244 -0.49 26.29 25.52
CA HIS A 244 -1.13 26.58 26.80
C HIS A 244 -1.39 25.31 27.62
N GLU A 245 -1.97 24.27 27.02
CA GLU A 245 -2.22 22.97 27.69
C GLU A 245 -0.92 22.32 28.18
N LEU A 246 0.20 22.58 27.49
CA LEU A 246 1.53 22.09 27.84
C LEU A 246 2.38 23.08 28.64
N ALA A 247 1.81 24.19 29.14
CA ALA A 247 2.59 25.25 29.79
C ALA A 247 3.36 24.78 31.03
N MET A 248 2.85 23.77 31.73
CA MET A 248 3.47 23.19 32.93
C MET A 248 4.37 21.97 32.63
N VAL A 249 4.51 21.57 31.36
CA VAL A 249 5.37 20.45 30.93
C VAL A 249 6.70 21.01 30.46
N PHE A 250 7.59 21.32 31.41
CA PHE A 250 8.89 21.95 31.13
C PHE A 250 9.91 20.99 30.50
N ASP A 251 9.86 19.71 30.84
CA ASP A 251 10.77 18.70 30.30
C ASP A 251 10.36 18.33 28.87
N GLN A 252 11.23 18.62 27.91
CA GLN A 252 11.02 18.33 26.49
C GLN A 252 10.71 16.85 26.23
N LYS A 253 11.31 15.92 26.99
CA LYS A 253 11.07 14.49 26.84
C LYS A 253 9.65 14.08 27.22
N LYS A 254 8.98 14.85 28.08
CA LYS A 254 7.58 14.65 28.46
C LYS A 254 6.60 15.29 27.49
N ARG A 255 7.08 16.02 26.48
CA ARG A 255 6.27 16.63 25.42
C ARG A 255 6.26 15.74 24.17
N SER A 256 6.43 14.42 24.31
CA SER A 256 6.40 13.50 23.18
C SER A 256 5.06 13.57 22.45
N ALA A 257 5.15 13.53 21.12
CA ALA A 257 4.02 13.66 20.24
C ALA A 257 4.30 12.96 18.91
N GLN A 258 3.23 12.70 18.18
CA GLN A 258 3.30 12.04 16.90
C GLN A 258 2.20 12.60 16.01
N PHE A 259 2.60 12.98 14.80
CA PHE A 259 1.61 13.10 13.75
C PHE A 259 1.19 11.71 13.30
N HIS A 260 -0.10 11.55 13.07
CA HIS A 260 -0.73 10.33 12.56
C HIS A 260 -1.47 10.65 11.27
N THR A 261 -1.43 9.72 10.32
CA THR A 261 -2.35 9.70 9.18
C THR A 261 -2.92 8.29 9.05
N THR A 262 -4.21 8.21 8.79
CA THR A 262 -4.88 7.02 8.25
C THR A 262 -5.36 7.34 6.84
N LEU A 263 -4.92 6.54 5.87
CA LEU A 263 -5.43 6.57 4.50
C LEU A 263 -6.37 5.39 4.30
N VAL A 264 -7.53 5.65 3.69
CA VAL A 264 -8.51 4.63 3.35
C VAL A 264 -8.82 4.71 1.87
N VAL A 265 -8.61 3.60 1.15
CA VAL A 265 -9.15 3.41 -0.20
C VAL A 265 -10.42 2.58 -0.11
N ALA A 266 -11.54 3.14 -0.54
CA ALA A 266 -12.82 2.45 -0.63
C ALA A 266 -13.28 2.38 -2.08
N ALA A 267 -14.03 1.33 -2.40
CA ALA A 267 -14.69 1.19 -3.69
C ALA A 267 -16.02 0.43 -3.53
N PRO A 268 -16.98 0.60 -4.45
CA PRO A 268 -18.31 0.00 -4.29
C PRO A 268 -18.25 -1.52 -4.15
N ASN A 269 -18.91 -2.03 -3.10
CA ASN A 269 -19.03 -3.46 -2.80
C ASN A 269 -17.69 -4.19 -2.54
N LYS A 270 -16.63 -3.46 -2.15
CA LYS A 270 -15.31 -4.01 -1.83
C LYS A 270 -14.91 -3.67 -0.39
N ASP A 271 -14.11 -4.53 0.23
CA ASP A 271 -13.49 -4.22 1.52
C ASP A 271 -12.52 -3.05 1.37
N SER A 272 -12.64 -2.03 2.21
CA SER A 272 -11.73 -0.88 2.15
C SER A 272 -10.31 -1.26 2.57
N LEU A 273 -9.33 -0.75 1.84
CA LEU A 273 -7.92 -0.82 2.20
C LEU A 273 -7.59 0.30 3.19
N VAL A 274 -6.91 -0.04 4.28
CA VAL A 274 -6.49 0.91 5.30
C VAL A 274 -4.99 0.82 5.49
N VAL A 275 -4.33 1.98 5.51
CA VAL A 275 -2.92 2.09 5.88
C VAL A 275 -2.71 3.27 6.81
N GLU A 276 -1.81 3.07 7.76
CA GLU A 276 -1.50 4.07 8.78
C GLU A 276 0.00 4.32 8.88
N ALA A 277 0.36 5.55 9.22
CA ALA A 277 1.72 5.85 9.60
C ALA A 277 1.78 6.97 10.63
N GLU A 278 2.88 6.94 11.39
CA GLU A 278 3.17 7.89 12.44
C GLU A 278 4.50 8.57 12.19
N TRP A 279 4.61 9.83 12.60
CA TRP A 279 5.85 10.58 12.59
C TRP A 279 6.14 11.06 14.00
N PRO A 280 7.05 10.38 14.72
CA PRO A 280 7.33 10.69 16.11
C PRO A 280 8.18 11.95 16.25
N GLY A 281 7.98 12.66 17.35
CA GLY A 281 8.66 13.90 17.65
C GLY A 281 8.26 14.44 19.02
N TYR A 282 8.41 15.75 19.18
CA TYR A 282 8.11 16.43 20.43
C TYR A 282 7.48 17.80 20.19
N ILE A 283 6.69 18.30 21.13
CA ILE A 283 6.13 19.65 21.05
C ILE A 283 7.11 20.67 21.60
N ALA A 284 7.45 21.68 20.81
CA ALA A 284 8.28 22.80 21.20
C ALA A 284 7.61 23.68 22.28
N THR A 285 8.38 24.58 22.88
CA THR A 285 7.86 25.59 23.82
C THR A 285 7.44 26.88 23.12
N GLN A 286 7.89 27.09 21.88
CA GLN A 286 7.58 28.25 21.06
C GLN A 286 7.56 27.84 19.57
N PRO A 287 6.76 28.50 18.73
CA PRO A 287 6.74 28.21 17.31
C PRO A 287 8.05 28.67 16.62
N LYS A 288 8.52 27.91 15.63
CA LYS A 288 9.59 28.31 14.70
C LYS A 288 9.34 27.76 13.29
N GLY A 289 9.87 28.47 12.29
CA GLY A 289 9.72 28.13 10.88
C GLY A 289 8.45 28.74 10.27
N GLU A 290 8.48 28.89 8.95
CA GLU A 290 7.41 29.52 8.17
C GLU A 290 6.79 28.57 7.12
N ASN A 291 7.40 27.38 6.94
CA ASN A 291 6.91 26.39 5.98
C ASN A 291 5.79 25.53 6.59
N GLY A 292 5.02 24.88 5.73
CA GLY A 292 4.00 23.92 6.17
C GLY A 292 2.72 24.58 6.71
N PHE A 293 2.03 23.89 7.61
CA PHE A 293 0.72 24.29 8.14
C PHE A 293 0.40 23.61 9.48
N GLY A 294 -0.69 24.01 10.12
CA GLY A 294 -1.18 23.40 11.36
C GLY A 294 -0.14 23.48 12.48
N TYR A 295 0.19 22.32 13.05
CA TYR A 295 1.11 22.19 14.18
C TYR A 295 2.59 22.11 13.78
N ASP A 296 2.93 22.23 12.49
CA ASP A 296 4.32 22.15 12.02
C ASP A 296 5.27 23.13 12.74
N PRO A 297 4.87 24.38 13.05
CA PRO A 297 5.77 25.32 13.74
C PRO A 297 6.08 24.93 15.18
N VAL A 298 5.27 24.08 15.81
CA VAL A 298 5.45 23.64 17.20
C VAL A 298 5.84 22.17 17.31
N PHE A 299 6.03 21.47 16.20
CA PHE A 299 6.40 20.05 16.18
C PHE A 299 7.87 19.88 15.81
N ILE A 300 8.66 19.37 16.77
CA ILE A 300 10.07 19.01 16.60
C ILE A 300 10.16 17.59 16.06
N VAL A 301 10.94 17.41 14.99
CA VAL A 301 11.07 16.14 14.28
C VAL A 301 12.09 15.24 14.97
N GLY A 302 11.63 14.10 15.51
CA GLY A 302 12.48 13.13 16.21
C GLY A 302 13.44 13.80 17.21
N GLU A 303 14.72 13.40 17.17
CA GLU A 303 15.78 14.02 17.99
C GLU A 303 16.55 15.13 17.26
N THR A 304 16.08 15.58 16.09
CA THR A 304 16.84 16.51 15.23
C THR A 304 16.91 17.94 15.77
N GLY A 305 16.02 18.30 16.71
CA GLY A 305 15.87 19.66 17.22
C GLY A 305 15.27 20.67 16.23
N ARG A 306 14.98 20.26 14.99
CA ARG A 306 14.34 21.09 13.96
C ARG A 306 12.82 20.94 14.02
N HIS A 307 12.12 22.04 13.80
CA HIS A 307 10.67 22.05 13.65
C HIS A 307 10.29 21.57 12.27
N ALA A 308 9.12 20.95 12.12
CA ALA A 308 8.62 20.53 10.82
C ALA A 308 8.45 21.73 9.87
N ALA A 309 8.12 22.92 10.40
CA ALA A 309 8.02 24.17 9.63
C ALA A 309 9.39 24.76 9.20
N GLU A 310 10.50 24.18 9.66
CA GLU A 310 11.86 24.52 9.20
C GLU A 310 12.34 23.55 8.11
N LEU A 311 11.54 22.56 7.73
CA LEU A 311 11.85 21.64 6.64
C LEU A 311 11.36 22.21 5.32
N GLU A 312 12.14 22.01 4.26
CA GLU A 312 11.68 22.20 2.90
C GLU A 312 10.58 21.20 2.56
N ALA A 313 9.69 21.58 1.63
CA ALA A 313 8.54 20.75 1.26
C ALA A 313 8.94 19.32 0.87
N ASP A 314 9.99 19.16 0.06
CA ASP A 314 10.46 17.84 -0.38
C ASP A 314 11.00 17.00 0.78
N GLN A 315 11.74 17.62 1.71
CA GLN A 315 12.28 16.94 2.88
C GLN A 315 11.14 16.48 3.81
N LYS A 316 10.15 17.35 4.04
CA LYS A 316 8.96 17.00 4.83
C LYS A 316 8.17 15.87 4.17
N ASN A 317 7.98 15.92 2.86
CA ASN A 317 7.25 14.88 2.12
C ASN A 317 7.93 13.51 2.20
N GLN A 318 9.26 13.46 2.29
CA GLN A 318 9.97 12.19 2.46
C GLN A 318 9.81 11.61 3.88
N LEU A 319 9.84 12.46 4.92
CA LEU A 319 9.93 12.01 6.31
C LEU A 319 8.56 11.89 7.01
N SER A 320 7.59 12.70 6.62
CA SER A 320 6.33 12.86 7.34
C SER A 320 5.45 11.60 7.37
N HIS A 321 4.54 11.57 8.34
CA HIS A 321 3.48 10.58 8.49
C HIS A 321 2.74 10.34 7.17
N ARG A 322 2.36 11.40 6.45
CA ARG A 322 1.70 11.27 5.15
C ARG A 322 2.59 10.61 4.11
N GLY A 323 3.84 11.06 3.98
CA GLY A 323 4.81 10.45 3.05
C GLY A 323 5.04 8.96 3.32
N GLN A 324 5.11 8.58 4.59
CA GLN A 324 5.22 7.19 5.01
C GLN A 324 3.95 6.37 4.71
N ALA A 325 2.76 6.90 5.02
CA ALA A 325 1.51 6.21 4.75
C ALA A 325 1.26 6.04 3.26
N VAL A 326 1.62 7.02 2.45
CA VAL A 326 1.62 6.92 0.99
C VAL A 326 2.50 5.78 0.52
N ARG A 327 3.76 5.69 0.99
CA ARG A 327 4.64 4.58 0.59
C ARG A 327 4.03 3.21 0.94
N LYS A 328 3.52 3.06 2.16
CA LYS A 328 2.80 1.86 2.58
C LYS A 328 1.60 1.57 1.69
N LEU A 329 0.81 2.60 1.33
CA LEU A 329 -0.33 2.47 0.43
C LEU A 329 0.12 1.87 -0.90
N MET A 330 1.15 2.44 -1.50
CA MET A 330 1.68 2.04 -2.81
C MET A 330 2.22 0.61 -2.81
N GLU A 331 2.72 0.12 -1.68
CA GLU A 331 3.18 -1.26 -1.51
C GLU A 331 2.01 -2.26 -1.51
N VAL A 332 0.92 -1.95 -0.81
CA VAL A 332 -0.20 -2.90 -0.60
C VAL A 332 -1.35 -2.74 -1.59
N PHE A 333 -1.44 -1.59 -2.27
CA PHE A 333 -2.53 -1.26 -3.18
C PHE A 333 -2.68 -2.25 -4.35
N PRO A 334 -1.61 -2.70 -5.04
CA PRO A 334 -1.76 -3.68 -6.12
C PRO A 334 -2.34 -5.02 -5.65
N ALA A 335 -1.91 -5.50 -4.48
CA ALA A 335 -2.42 -6.74 -3.91
C ALA A 335 -3.89 -6.62 -3.50
N TRP A 336 -4.27 -5.47 -2.91
CA TRP A 336 -5.66 -5.18 -2.62
C TRP A 336 -6.50 -5.19 -3.91
N GLN A 337 -6.08 -4.48 -4.95
CA GLN A 337 -6.80 -4.42 -6.23
C GLN A 337 -7.00 -5.80 -6.86
N ALA A 338 -5.96 -6.65 -6.82
CA ALA A 338 -6.03 -8.03 -7.32
C ALA A 338 -7.03 -8.89 -6.54
N LYS A 339 -7.14 -8.71 -5.22
CA LYS A 339 -8.10 -9.44 -4.37
C LYS A 339 -9.56 -9.05 -4.66
N GLN A 340 -9.78 -7.84 -5.15
CA GLN A 340 -11.12 -7.31 -5.44
C GLN A 340 -11.62 -7.62 -6.85
N SER A 341 -10.80 -8.21 -7.72
CA SER A 341 -11.12 -8.44 -9.15
C SER A 341 -11.90 -9.72 -9.39
#